data_AF-A0A193H3K5-F1
#
_entry.id   AF-A0A193H3K5-F1
#
_cell.length_a   1.000
_cell.length_b   1.000
_cell.length_c   1.000
_cell.angle_alpha   90.00
_cell.angle_beta   90.00
_cell.angle_gamma   90.00
#
_symmetry.space_group_name_H-M   'P 1'
#
loop_
_entity.id
_entity.type
_entity.pdbx_description
1 polymer ?
#
loop_
_entity_poly.entity_id
_entity_poly.type
_entity_poly.pdbx_seq_one_letter_code
_entity_poly.pdbx_strand_id
1 'polypeptide(L)'
;ADGPSIRNYIEETAEHHQVHKKIHFGLKVTAEDWSSEFNRWTVTALNEETGEEEVFTAGFVLNCTGYYNYDAGYTPKIPGINRFGGDVIHPQHWPDNYDYTGKRVVVIGSGATAVTLVPAMADRAAHVTMLQRSPTYVASVPEQDLISKNLRRVLPEMLVYRLARTRNILLQRTVFNLSIRKPKAIRRLLLAAARKQLGPDIDMEHFQPHYNPWEERMCAVLKGDLFKVLREGKA
;
A
#
# COMPACT_ATOMS: atom_id res chain seq x y z
N ALA A 1 -8.89 6.38 -4.13
CA ALA A 1 -9.93 5.41 -3.74
C ALA A 1 -9.48 4.79 -2.42
N ASP A 2 -10.38 4.65 -1.47
CA ASP A 2 -10.11 3.95 -0.21
C ASP A 2 -10.26 2.42 -0.39
N GLY A 3 -9.94 1.66 0.66
CA GLY A 3 -10.00 0.19 0.65
C GLY A 3 -11.39 -0.34 0.26
N PRO A 4 -12.49 0.11 0.89
CA PRO A 4 -13.84 -0.32 0.55
C PRO A 4 -14.21 -0.03 -0.91
N SER A 5 -13.89 1.15 -1.43
CA SER A 5 -14.19 1.48 -2.83
C SER A 5 -13.45 0.59 -3.81
N ILE A 6 -12.18 0.25 -3.53
CA ILE A 6 -11.39 -0.66 -4.38
C ILE A 6 -11.98 -2.07 -4.34
N ARG A 7 -12.33 -2.56 -3.14
CA ARG A 7 -12.94 -3.88 -2.96
C ARG A 7 -14.27 -3.98 -3.71
N ASN A 8 -15.18 -3.01 -3.50
CA ASN A 8 -16.48 -2.99 -4.17
C ASN A 8 -16.32 -2.97 -5.68
N TYR A 9 -15.41 -2.16 -6.22
CA TYR A 9 -15.14 -2.14 -7.66
C TYR A 9 -14.71 -3.52 -8.20
N ILE A 10 -13.86 -4.24 -7.46
CA ILE A 10 -13.41 -5.58 -7.85
C ILE A 10 -14.59 -6.58 -7.80
N GLU A 11 -15.37 -6.55 -6.72
CA GLU A 11 -16.55 -7.40 -6.54
C GLU A 11 -17.59 -7.14 -7.64
N GLU A 12 -17.99 -5.89 -7.87
CA GLU A 12 -18.91 -5.48 -8.93
C GLU A 12 -18.42 -5.90 -10.33
N THR A 13 -17.11 -5.76 -10.59
CA THR A 13 -16.52 -6.20 -11.86
C THR A 13 -16.60 -7.72 -12.03
N ALA A 14 -16.31 -8.48 -10.96
CA ALA A 14 -16.39 -9.94 -10.98
C ALA A 14 -17.83 -10.44 -11.12
N GLU A 15 -18.81 -9.72 -10.55
CA GLU A 15 -20.23 -9.97 -10.72
C GLU A 15 -20.71 -9.69 -12.14
N HIS A 16 -20.40 -8.50 -12.67
CA HIS A 16 -20.80 -8.06 -14.00
C HIS A 16 -20.32 -9.02 -15.10
N HIS A 17 -19.08 -9.52 -14.98
CA HIS A 17 -18.52 -10.48 -15.93
C HIS A 17 -18.77 -11.95 -15.55
N GLN A 18 -19.54 -12.21 -14.48
CA GLN A 18 -19.86 -13.54 -13.95
C GLN A 18 -18.63 -14.41 -13.65
N VAL A 19 -17.48 -13.78 -13.39
CA VAL A 19 -16.23 -14.46 -13.02
C VAL A 19 -16.37 -15.06 -11.63
N HIS A 20 -17.09 -14.41 -10.71
CA HIS A 20 -17.29 -14.91 -9.34
C HIS A 20 -17.81 -16.35 -9.28
N LYS A 21 -18.66 -16.75 -10.23
CA LYS A 21 -19.23 -18.11 -10.32
C LYS A 21 -18.21 -19.19 -10.66
N LYS A 22 -17.04 -18.79 -11.13
CA LYS A 22 -15.93 -19.67 -11.54
C LYS A 22 -14.79 -19.68 -10.52
N ILE A 23 -14.93 -18.93 -9.42
CA ILE A 23 -13.92 -18.87 -8.37
C ILE A 23 -14.31 -19.85 -7.27
N HIS A 24 -13.39 -20.73 -6.92
CA HIS A 24 -13.49 -21.59 -5.75
C HIS A 24 -12.78 -20.89 -4.59
N PHE A 25 -13.54 -20.16 -3.78
CA PHE A 25 -13.01 -19.51 -2.57
C PHE A 25 -12.75 -20.53 -1.47
N GLY A 26 -11.86 -20.21 -0.53
CA GLY A 26 -11.50 -21.08 0.59
C GLY A 26 -10.62 -22.28 0.19
N LEU A 27 -10.10 -22.30 -1.05
CA LEU A 27 -9.14 -23.31 -1.49
C LEU A 27 -7.73 -22.71 -1.56
N LYS A 28 -6.81 -23.29 -0.78
CA LYS A 28 -5.39 -22.96 -0.80
C LYS A 28 -4.64 -23.95 -1.66
N VAL A 29 -4.15 -23.53 -2.83
CA VAL A 29 -3.28 -24.37 -3.67
C VAL A 29 -1.98 -24.70 -2.93
N THR A 30 -1.67 -25.97 -2.79
CA THR A 30 -0.48 -26.48 -2.08
C THR A 30 0.56 -27.10 -3.01
N ALA A 31 0.14 -27.61 -4.17
CA ALA A 31 1.02 -28.20 -5.18
C ALA A 31 0.48 -28.03 -6.61
N GLU A 32 1.40 -27.93 -7.56
CA GLU A 32 1.13 -27.87 -9.01
C GLU A 32 2.15 -28.78 -9.73
N ASP A 33 1.68 -29.88 -10.30
CA ASP A 33 2.53 -30.91 -10.91
C ASP A 33 2.23 -31.07 -12.40
N TRP A 34 3.22 -30.88 -13.25
CA TRP A 34 3.08 -31.11 -14.70
C TRP A 34 3.35 -32.58 -15.05
N SER A 35 2.41 -33.20 -15.77
CA SER A 35 2.62 -34.49 -16.41
C SER A 35 2.84 -34.33 -17.91
N SER A 36 4.05 -34.67 -18.37
CA SER A 36 4.37 -34.75 -19.81
C SER A 36 3.70 -35.94 -20.49
N GLU A 37 3.36 -37.00 -19.76
CA GLU A 37 2.63 -38.16 -20.30
C GLU A 37 1.20 -37.75 -20.71
N PHE A 38 0.51 -37.04 -19.82
CA PHE A 38 -0.88 -36.64 -20.05
C PHE A 38 -1.02 -35.24 -20.66
N ASN A 39 0.08 -34.50 -20.79
CA ASN A 39 0.13 -33.10 -21.21
C ASN A 39 -0.82 -32.20 -20.41
N ARG A 40 -0.83 -32.37 -19.07
CA ARG A 40 -1.71 -31.63 -18.15
C ARG A 40 -1.02 -31.35 -16.82
N TRP A 41 -1.46 -30.29 -16.18
CA TRP A 41 -1.21 -29.99 -14.78
C TRP A 41 -2.21 -30.73 -13.89
N THR A 42 -1.72 -31.24 -12.77
CA THR A 42 -2.50 -31.61 -11.60
C THR A 42 -2.29 -30.53 -10.55
N VAL A 43 -3.39 -29.95 -10.04
CA VAL A 43 -3.36 -28.91 -9.01
C VAL A 43 -3.99 -29.49 -7.76
N THR A 44 -3.23 -29.56 -6.67
CA THR A 44 -3.72 -29.98 -5.36
C THR A 44 -4.02 -28.73 -4.54
N ALA A 45 -5.23 -28.65 -4.01
CA ALA A 45 -5.65 -27.57 -3.14
C ALA A 45 -6.21 -28.11 -1.82
N LEU A 46 -5.92 -27.42 -0.73
CA LEU A 46 -6.49 -27.68 0.58
C LEU A 46 -7.75 -26.83 0.74
N ASN A 47 -8.88 -27.46 1.07
CA ASN A 47 -10.06 -26.74 1.52
C ASN A 47 -9.84 -26.25 2.96
N GLU A 48 -9.79 -24.94 3.15
CA GLU A 48 -9.44 -24.33 4.43
C GLU A 48 -10.52 -24.51 5.51
N GLU A 49 -11.76 -24.81 5.11
CA GLU A 49 -12.87 -25.07 6.04
C GLU A 49 -12.89 -26.52 6.51
N THR A 50 -12.74 -27.49 5.60
CA THR A 50 -12.84 -28.92 5.92
C THR A 50 -11.49 -29.57 6.23
N GLY A 51 -10.39 -28.99 5.75
CA GLY A 51 -9.05 -29.57 5.80
C GLY A 51 -8.83 -30.71 4.80
N GLU A 52 -9.76 -30.94 3.88
CA GLU A 52 -9.65 -31.99 2.86
C GLU A 52 -8.89 -31.50 1.62
N GLU A 53 -8.22 -32.43 0.93
CA GLU A 53 -7.56 -32.16 -0.34
C GLU A 53 -8.54 -32.31 -1.51
N GLU A 54 -8.53 -31.30 -2.38
CA GLU A 54 -9.24 -31.29 -3.65
C GLU A 54 -8.21 -31.29 -4.80
N VAL A 55 -8.45 -32.12 -5.82
CA VAL A 55 -7.55 -32.28 -6.96
C VAL A 55 -8.22 -31.83 -8.24
N PHE A 56 -7.57 -30.92 -8.95
CA PHE A 56 -8.00 -30.40 -10.24
C PHE A 56 -7.02 -30.78 -11.33
N THR A 57 -7.48 -30.86 -12.59
CA THR A 57 -6.59 -30.98 -13.74
C THR A 57 -6.81 -29.86 -14.73
N ALA A 58 -5.74 -29.37 -15.34
CA ALA A 58 -5.80 -28.26 -16.29
C ALA A 58 -4.75 -28.38 -17.40
N GLY A 59 -5.03 -27.82 -18.57
CA GLY A 59 -4.02 -27.69 -19.63
C GLY A 59 -3.04 -26.54 -19.37
N PHE A 60 -3.49 -25.50 -18.67
CA PHE A 60 -2.72 -24.30 -18.34
C PHE A 60 -2.98 -23.89 -16.91
N VAL A 61 -1.94 -23.38 -16.25
CA VAL A 61 -2.00 -22.76 -14.92
C VAL A 61 -1.44 -21.35 -15.04
N LEU A 62 -2.19 -20.37 -14.53
CA LEU A 62 -1.79 -18.96 -14.52
C LEU A 62 -1.73 -18.46 -13.07
N ASN A 63 -0.52 -18.23 -12.58
CA ASN A 63 -0.29 -17.84 -11.20
C ASN A 63 -0.48 -16.33 -11.01
N CYS A 64 -1.62 -15.97 -10.42
CA CYS A 64 -1.99 -14.61 -10.05
C CYS A 64 -1.95 -14.40 -8.52
N THR A 65 -0.99 -15.02 -7.86
CA THR A 65 -0.90 -15.16 -6.39
C THR A 65 -0.41 -13.89 -5.66
N GLY A 66 -0.07 -12.82 -6.38
CA GLY A 66 0.54 -11.63 -5.78
C GLY A 66 2.00 -11.85 -5.36
N TYR A 67 2.54 -10.94 -4.55
CA TYR A 67 3.95 -10.97 -4.10
C TYR A 67 4.09 -10.93 -2.58
N TYR A 68 2.98 -10.99 -1.85
CA TYR A 68 2.97 -11.00 -0.39
C TYR A 68 2.87 -12.42 0.13
N ASN A 69 3.50 -12.69 1.27
CA ASN A 69 3.16 -13.86 2.07
C ASN A 69 1.87 -13.53 2.85
N TYR A 70 0.75 -14.14 2.47
CA TYR A 70 -0.55 -13.88 3.09
C TYR A 70 -0.72 -14.54 4.47
N ASP A 71 -0.01 -15.65 4.71
CA ASP A 71 -0.07 -16.39 5.97
C ASP A 71 0.59 -15.59 7.10
N ALA A 72 1.77 -15.02 6.84
CA ALA A 72 2.52 -14.26 7.83
C ALA A 72 3.30 -13.10 7.20
N GLY A 73 2.94 -11.88 7.58
CA GLY A 73 3.76 -10.71 7.30
C GLY A 73 5.08 -10.73 8.09
N TYR A 74 6.09 -10.04 7.56
CA TYR A 74 7.39 -9.95 8.25
C TYR A 74 7.26 -9.18 9.56
N THR A 75 7.44 -9.89 10.68
CA THR A 75 7.49 -9.29 12.02
C THR A 75 8.90 -9.38 12.57
N PRO A 76 9.59 -8.25 12.83
CA PRO A 76 10.93 -8.29 13.41
C PRO A 76 10.88 -8.86 14.84
N LYS A 77 11.91 -9.61 15.24
CA LYS A 77 12.07 -10.02 16.63
C LYS A 77 12.39 -8.80 17.48
N ILE A 78 11.48 -8.46 18.40
CA ILE A 78 11.67 -7.38 19.38
C ILE A 78 11.97 -8.04 20.73
N PRO A 79 13.22 -7.94 21.25
CA PRO A 79 13.56 -8.54 22.54
C PRO A 79 12.65 -8.05 23.67
N GLY A 80 12.00 -9.00 24.36
CA GLY A 80 11.10 -8.69 25.47
C GLY A 80 9.71 -8.18 25.07
N ILE A 81 9.31 -8.31 23.80
CA ILE A 81 7.96 -7.92 23.34
C ILE A 81 6.83 -8.59 24.13
N ASN A 82 7.06 -9.81 24.62
CA ASN A 82 6.13 -10.56 25.46
C ASN A 82 5.88 -9.93 26.84
N ARG A 83 6.70 -8.96 27.26
CA ARG A 83 6.49 -8.18 28.50
C ARG A 83 5.66 -6.92 28.26
N PHE A 84 5.36 -6.58 27.01
CA PHE A 84 4.51 -5.45 26.69
C PHE A 84 3.07 -5.81 27.06
N GLY A 85 2.50 -5.10 28.03
CA GLY A 85 1.13 -5.34 28.52
C GLY A 85 0.02 -4.78 27.62
N GLY A 86 0.37 -4.27 26.43
CA GLY A 86 -0.60 -3.75 25.45
C GLY A 86 -0.76 -4.68 24.26
N ASP A 87 -1.67 -4.32 23.36
CA ASP A 87 -1.94 -5.09 22.15
C ASP A 87 -0.80 -4.95 21.14
N VAL A 88 -0.39 -6.05 20.52
CA VAL A 88 0.58 -6.08 19.42
C VAL A 88 -0.14 -6.54 18.16
N ILE A 89 -0.30 -5.62 17.20
CA ILE A 89 -1.07 -5.86 15.98
C ILE A 89 -0.15 -5.71 14.76
N HIS A 90 -0.15 -6.74 13.90
CA HIS A 90 0.48 -6.63 12.59
C HIS A 90 -0.55 -6.11 11.58
N PRO A 91 -0.28 -5.04 10.80
CA PRO A 91 -1.28 -4.41 9.92
C PRO A 91 -1.92 -5.32 8.87
N GLN A 92 -1.25 -6.40 8.48
CA GLN A 92 -1.78 -7.38 7.52
C GLN A 92 -2.96 -8.20 8.10
N HIS A 93 -2.97 -8.40 9.42
CA HIS A 93 -3.99 -9.15 10.14
C HIS A 93 -4.66 -8.22 11.14
N TRP A 94 -5.15 -7.08 10.64
CA TRP A 94 -5.81 -6.08 11.47
C TRP A 94 -7.13 -6.66 12.02
N PRO A 95 -7.35 -6.63 13.35
CA PRO A 95 -8.58 -7.16 13.92
C PRO A 95 -9.79 -6.32 13.53
N ASP A 96 -10.87 -6.98 13.14
CA ASP A 96 -12.15 -6.33 12.89
C ASP A 96 -12.62 -5.61 14.15
N ASN A 97 -13.12 -4.38 13.98
CA ASN A 97 -13.67 -3.54 15.05
C ASN A 97 -12.70 -3.23 16.22
N TYR A 98 -11.38 -3.28 15.99
CA TYR A 98 -10.41 -2.90 17.02
C TYR A 98 -10.55 -1.43 17.43
N ASP A 99 -10.92 -1.19 18.69
CA ASP A 99 -11.05 0.17 19.22
C ASP A 99 -9.74 0.66 19.85
N TYR A 100 -9.09 1.58 19.16
CA TYR A 100 -7.88 2.27 19.61
C TYR A 100 -8.16 3.68 20.15
N THR A 101 -9.44 4.04 20.36
CA THR A 101 -9.82 5.38 20.84
C THR A 101 -9.17 5.68 22.18
N GLY A 102 -8.50 6.84 22.30
CA GLY A 102 -7.81 7.26 23.52
C GLY A 102 -6.54 6.46 23.86
N LYS A 103 -6.15 5.45 23.06
CA LYS A 103 -4.90 4.71 23.28
C LYS A 103 -3.69 5.52 22.81
N ARG A 104 -2.54 5.29 23.45
CA ARG A 104 -1.23 5.72 22.94
C ARG A 104 -0.66 4.59 22.09
N VAL A 105 -0.41 4.86 20.82
CA VAL A 105 -0.06 3.84 19.83
C VAL A 105 1.35 4.08 19.32
N VAL A 106 2.14 3.03 19.16
CA VAL A 106 3.42 3.08 18.45
C VAL A 106 3.30 2.30 17.15
N VAL A 107 3.49 2.98 16.02
CA VAL A 107 3.53 2.35 14.69
C VAL A 107 4.99 2.12 14.33
N ILE A 108 5.40 0.85 14.20
CA ILE A 108 6.78 0.47 13.88
C ILE A 108 6.93 0.33 12.36
N GLY A 109 7.68 1.23 11.74
CA GLY A 109 7.94 1.25 10.31
C GLY A 109 7.84 2.64 9.69
N SER A 110 8.30 2.75 8.45
CA SER A 110 8.33 4.00 7.66
C SER A 110 7.90 3.82 6.21
N GLY A 111 7.37 2.65 5.88
CA GLY A 111 6.87 2.32 4.54
C GLY A 111 5.44 2.82 4.30
N ALA A 112 4.90 2.47 3.13
CA ALA A 112 3.57 2.89 2.68
C ALA A 112 2.47 2.63 3.73
N THR A 113 2.48 1.45 4.35
CA THR A 113 1.50 1.11 5.40
C THR A 113 1.59 2.00 6.64
N ALA A 114 2.80 2.39 7.06
CA ALA A 114 2.97 3.23 8.24
C ALA A 114 2.50 4.67 7.95
N VAL A 115 2.88 5.22 6.80
CA VAL A 115 2.52 6.60 6.42
C VAL A 115 1.02 6.77 6.13
N THR A 116 0.29 5.69 5.87
CA THR A 116 -1.18 5.72 5.77
C THR A 116 -1.86 5.44 7.11
N LEU A 117 -1.30 4.55 7.93
CA LEU A 117 -1.88 4.18 9.22
C LEU A 117 -1.79 5.31 10.24
N VAL A 118 -0.64 5.98 10.34
CA VAL A 118 -0.42 7.08 11.30
C VAL A 118 -1.49 8.18 11.17
N PRO A 119 -1.70 8.80 9.98
CA PRO A 119 -2.72 9.83 9.86
C PRO A 119 -4.14 9.29 10.03
N ALA A 120 -4.41 8.04 9.63
CA ALA A 120 -5.74 7.44 9.80
C ALA A 120 -6.09 7.18 11.28
N MET A 121 -5.10 6.90 12.12
CA MET A 121 -5.30 6.65 13.55
C MET A 121 -5.33 7.93 14.40
N ALA A 122 -4.67 9.00 13.94
CA ALA A 122 -4.41 10.19 14.74
C ALA A 122 -5.66 10.95 15.21
N ASP A 123 -6.81 10.78 14.55
CA ASP A 123 -8.06 11.44 14.95
C ASP A 123 -8.77 10.76 16.14
N ARG A 124 -8.48 9.48 16.41
CA ARG A 124 -9.12 8.73 17.51
C ARG A 124 -8.14 8.31 18.62
N ALA A 125 -6.89 8.04 18.29
CA ALA A 125 -5.85 7.74 19.28
C ALA A 125 -5.57 8.98 20.15
N ALA A 126 -5.11 8.78 21.39
CA ALA A 126 -4.65 9.88 22.22
C ALA A 126 -3.32 10.47 21.70
N HIS A 127 -2.45 9.62 21.16
CA HIS A 127 -1.21 10.00 20.50
C HIS A 127 -0.68 8.83 19.66
N VAL A 128 -0.11 9.09 18.49
CA VAL A 128 0.49 8.06 17.63
C VAL A 128 1.97 8.34 17.42
N THR A 129 2.86 7.48 17.87
CA THR A 129 4.30 7.63 17.63
C THR A 129 4.74 6.73 16.48
N MET A 130 5.34 7.31 15.43
CA MET A 130 5.94 6.52 14.34
C MET A 130 7.41 6.20 14.67
N LEU A 131 7.71 4.93 14.94
CA LEU A 131 9.08 4.46 15.18
C LEU A 131 9.71 4.00 13.86
N GLN A 132 10.72 4.74 13.41
CA GLN A 132 11.40 4.48 12.14
C GLN A 132 12.84 4.01 12.38
N ARG A 133 13.22 2.88 11.78
CA ARG A 133 14.65 2.50 11.69
C ARG A 133 15.39 3.30 10.62
N SER A 134 14.72 3.52 9.50
CA SER A 134 15.26 4.26 8.36
C SER A 134 14.13 5.13 7.81
N PRO A 135 14.31 6.46 7.72
CA PRO A 135 13.30 7.33 7.15
C PRO A 135 13.12 7.05 5.65
N THR A 136 12.03 7.56 5.07
CA THR A 136 11.67 7.39 3.65
C THR A 136 11.33 8.74 3.05
N TYR A 137 11.56 8.90 1.74
CA TYR A 137 11.05 10.07 1.01
C TYR A 137 9.52 10.05 1.00
N VAL A 138 8.90 11.12 1.49
CA VAL A 138 7.45 11.31 1.49
C VAL A 138 7.09 12.46 0.55
N ALA A 139 6.26 12.18 -0.45
CA ALA A 139 5.73 13.16 -1.38
C ALA A 139 4.22 13.32 -1.21
N SER A 140 3.75 14.57 -1.15
CA SER A 140 2.30 14.83 -1.15
C SER A 140 1.76 14.72 -2.58
N VAL A 141 0.69 13.94 -2.75
CA VAL A 141 -0.02 13.81 -4.02
C VAL A 141 -1.43 14.37 -3.87
N PRO A 142 -1.90 15.20 -4.82
CA PRO A 142 -3.28 15.66 -4.82
C PRO A 142 -4.25 14.49 -4.93
N GLU A 143 -5.29 14.49 -4.09
CA GLU A 143 -6.34 13.46 -4.17
C GLU A 143 -7.20 13.62 -5.43
N GLN A 144 -7.43 14.86 -5.88
CA GLN A 144 -8.21 15.16 -7.06
C GLN A 144 -7.35 15.78 -8.15
N ASP A 145 -7.47 15.25 -9.35
CA ASP A 145 -6.95 15.86 -10.57
C ASP A 145 -7.91 16.97 -11.03
N LEU A 146 -7.78 18.16 -10.41
CA LEU A 146 -8.63 19.32 -10.71
C LEU A 146 -8.57 19.72 -12.19
N ILE A 147 -7.43 19.50 -12.85
CA ILE A 147 -7.28 19.78 -14.28
C ILE A 147 -8.21 18.86 -15.07
N SER A 148 -8.15 17.54 -14.85
CA SER A 148 -9.06 16.61 -15.53
C SER A 148 -10.51 16.82 -15.14
N LYS A 149 -10.79 17.14 -13.88
CA LYS A 149 -12.15 17.46 -13.41
C LYS A 149 -12.75 18.65 -14.16
N ASN A 150 -11.97 19.71 -14.37
CA ASN A 150 -12.42 20.89 -15.11
C ASN A 150 -12.51 20.62 -16.61
N LEU A 151 -11.56 19.88 -17.19
CA LEU A 151 -11.60 19.50 -18.61
C LEU A 151 -12.80 18.62 -18.97
N ARG A 152 -13.23 17.72 -18.08
CA ARG A 152 -14.44 16.88 -18.27
C ARG A 152 -15.73 17.69 -18.40
N ARG A 153 -15.75 18.96 -17.98
CA ARG A 153 -16.91 19.83 -18.17
C ARG A 153 -17.10 20.29 -19.61
N VAL A 154 -16.04 20.25 -20.42
CA VAL A 154 -16.01 20.86 -21.76
C VAL A 154 -15.51 19.90 -22.86
N LEU A 155 -14.78 18.84 -22.50
CA LEU A 155 -14.24 17.86 -23.43
C LEU A 155 -14.85 16.46 -23.21
N PRO A 156 -14.92 15.61 -24.26
CA PRO A 156 -15.35 14.22 -24.14
C PRO A 156 -14.50 13.42 -23.14
N GLU A 157 -15.15 12.51 -22.40
CA GLU A 157 -14.52 11.75 -21.31
C GLU A 157 -13.25 11.00 -21.75
N MET A 158 -13.31 10.30 -22.89
CA MET A 158 -12.16 9.54 -23.41
C MET A 158 -10.99 10.44 -23.81
N LEU A 159 -11.25 11.66 -24.29
CA LEU A 159 -10.17 12.60 -24.59
C LEU A 159 -9.48 13.05 -23.31
N VAL A 160 -10.25 13.41 -22.28
CA VAL A 160 -9.69 13.80 -20.99
C VAL A 160 -8.91 12.64 -20.35
N TYR A 161 -9.45 11.43 -20.40
CA TYR A 161 -8.75 10.22 -19.93
C TYR A 161 -7.40 10.05 -20.63
N ARG A 162 -7.35 10.13 -21.97
CA ARG A 162 -6.09 9.99 -22.73
C ARG A 162 -5.09 11.09 -22.37
N LEU A 163 -5.53 12.34 -22.25
CA LEU A 163 -4.67 13.46 -21.86
C LEU A 163 -4.11 13.28 -20.44
N ALA A 164 -4.98 12.94 -19.48
CA ALA A 164 -4.59 12.71 -18.09
C ALA A 164 -3.59 11.54 -17.98
N ARG A 165 -3.88 10.42 -18.67
CA ARG A 165 -3.01 9.24 -18.70
C ARG A 165 -1.64 9.58 -19.28
N THR A 166 -1.58 10.24 -20.43
CA THR A 166 -0.32 10.64 -21.07
C THR A 166 0.48 11.57 -20.15
N ARG A 167 -0.18 12.60 -19.58
CA ARG A 167 0.45 13.52 -18.64
C ARG A 167 1.04 12.78 -17.43
N ASN A 168 0.27 11.88 -16.82
CA ASN A 168 0.71 11.15 -15.62
C ASN A 168 1.87 10.18 -15.93
N ILE A 169 1.82 9.46 -17.05
CA ILE A 169 2.92 8.59 -17.51
C ILE A 169 4.18 9.41 -17.75
N LEU A 170 4.08 10.54 -18.44
CA LEU A 170 5.21 11.43 -18.71
C LEU A 170 5.79 12.02 -17.43
N LEU A 171 4.95 12.41 -16.47
CA LEU A 171 5.37 12.92 -15.16
C LEU A 171 6.12 11.84 -14.38
N GLN A 172 5.54 10.65 -14.22
CA GLN A 172 6.17 9.54 -13.51
C GLN A 172 7.50 9.14 -14.15
N ARG A 173 7.54 9.01 -15.48
CA ARG A 173 8.75 8.66 -16.23
C ARG A 173 9.83 9.73 -16.11
N THR A 174 9.43 11.01 -16.17
CA THR A 174 10.35 12.14 -15.99
C THR A 174 10.94 12.14 -14.58
N VAL A 175 10.11 12.00 -13.55
CA VAL A 175 10.58 11.95 -12.15
C VAL A 175 11.53 10.77 -11.96
N PHE A 176 11.16 9.57 -12.41
CA PHE A 176 12.01 8.39 -12.34
C PHE A 176 13.36 8.62 -13.03
N ASN A 177 13.35 9.04 -14.30
CA ASN A 177 14.58 9.27 -15.07
C ASN A 177 15.47 10.36 -14.45
N LEU A 178 14.89 11.42 -13.89
CA LEU A 178 15.64 12.47 -13.21
C LEU A 178 16.19 12.00 -11.87
N SER A 179 15.49 11.11 -11.16
CA SER A 179 16.01 10.50 -9.93
C SER A 179 17.24 9.65 -10.20
N ILE A 180 17.27 8.91 -11.31
CA ILE A 180 18.45 8.13 -11.71
C ILE A 180 19.57 9.04 -12.24
N ARG A 181 19.26 10.03 -13.09
CA ARG A 181 20.28 10.89 -13.73
C ARG A 181 20.84 11.99 -12.84
N LYS A 182 20.00 12.56 -11.96
CA LYS A 182 20.33 13.69 -11.08
C LYS A 182 19.79 13.46 -9.66
N PRO A 183 20.20 12.37 -8.97
CA PRO A 183 19.65 11.96 -7.68
C PRO A 183 19.73 13.06 -6.61
N LYS A 184 20.86 13.77 -6.53
CA LYS A 184 21.05 14.87 -5.56
C LYS A 184 20.07 16.03 -5.78
N ALA A 185 19.69 16.32 -7.02
CA ALA A 185 18.74 17.38 -7.33
C ALA A 185 17.32 16.98 -6.90
N ILE A 186 16.91 15.75 -7.22
CA ILE A 186 15.59 15.25 -6.81
C ILE A 186 15.51 15.09 -5.29
N ARG A 187 16.58 14.63 -4.62
CA ARG A 187 16.66 14.59 -3.16
C ARG A 187 16.38 15.96 -2.56
N ARG A 188 17.08 17.02 -3.03
CA ARG A 188 16.86 18.39 -2.56
C ARG A 188 15.43 18.86 -2.79
N LEU A 189 14.84 18.57 -3.95
CA LEU A 189 13.47 18.93 -4.28
C LEU A 189 12.47 18.27 -3.33
N LEU A 190 12.58 16.95 -3.11
CA LEU A 190 11.70 16.19 -2.23
C LEU A 190 11.80 16.66 -0.78
N LEU A 191 13.02 16.85 -0.27
CA LEU A 191 13.25 17.33 1.10
C LEU A 191 12.76 18.77 1.29
N ALA A 192 12.95 19.65 0.30
CA ALA A 192 12.41 21.01 0.35
C ALA A 192 10.88 21.02 0.35
N ALA A 193 10.24 20.16 -0.45
CA ALA A 193 8.79 20.01 -0.47
C ALA A 193 8.25 19.49 0.87
N ALA A 194 8.92 18.48 1.47
CA ALA A 194 8.58 17.98 2.79
C ALA A 194 8.76 19.06 3.87
N ARG A 195 9.89 19.81 3.86
CA ARG A 195 10.14 20.91 4.81
C ARG A 195 9.08 22.00 4.72
N LYS A 196 8.68 22.38 3.51
CA LYS A 196 7.59 23.34 3.29
C LYS A 196 6.27 22.87 3.89
N GLN A 197 5.98 21.58 3.81
CA GLN A 197 4.79 20.99 4.42
C GLN A 197 4.91 20.92 5.94
N LEU A 198 6.05 20.52 6.49
CA LEU A 198 6.23 20.31 7.93
C LEU A 198 6.32 21.61 8.75
N GLY A 199 6.76 22.72 8.15
CA GLY A 199 7.06 23.93 8.90
C GLY A 199 8.40 23.83 9.64
N PRO A 200 8.74 24.80 10.51
CA PRO A 200 10.06 24.91 11.12
C PRO A 200 10.32 23.94 12.28
N ASP A 201 9.26 23.53 13.00
CA ASP A 201 9.38 22.92 14.34
C ASP A 201 9.70 21.43 14.34
N ILE A 202 9.52 20.76 13.19
CA ILE A 202 9.80 19.32 13.06
C ILE A 202 11.20 19.09 12.54
N ASP A 203 11.93 18.17 13.16
CA ASP A 203 13.24 17.75 12.70
C ASP A 203 13.15 17.03 11.35
N MET A 204 13.97 17.49 10.40
CA MET A 204 14.05 16.91 9.07
C MET A 204 14.81 15.58 9.04
N GLU A 205 15.52 15.19 10.10
CA GLU A 205 16.17 13.87 10.18
C GLU A 205 15.15 12.73 9.95
N HIS A 206 13.91 12.89 10.46
CA HIS A 206 12.80 11.93 10.27
C HIS A 206 12.33 11.74 8.81
N PHE A 207 12.81 12.57 7.88
CA PHE A 207 12.46 12.54 6.45
C PHE A 207 13.67 12.40 5.52
N GLN A 208 14.87 12.19 6.06
CA GLN A 208 16.12 12.15 5.32
C GLN A 208 16.71 10.74 5.22
N PRO A 209 16.27 9.90 4.26
CA PRO A 209 16.86 8.57 4.04
C PRO A 209 18.35 8.64 3.67
N HIS A 210 19.08 7.56 3.93
CA HIS A 210 20.49 7.42 3.56
C HIS A 210 20.70 7.05 2.08
N TYR A 211 19.63 6.73 1.36
CA TYR A 211 19.63 6.35 -0.06
C TYR A 211 19.11 7.49 -0.97
N ASN A 212 19.36 7.38 -2.28
CA ASN A 212 18.85 8.32 -3.29
C ASN A 212 17.41 8.01 -3.68
N PRO A 213 16.62 9.01 -4.16
CA PRO A 213 15.27 8.77 -4.62
C PRO A 213 15.20 7.65 -5.67
N TRP A 214 14.24 6.72 -5.53
CA TRP A 214 14.06 5.52 -6.38
C TRP A 214 15.12 4.42 -6.27
N GLU A 215 16.14 4.53 -5.41
CA GLU A 215 16.91 3.36 -4.99
C GLU A 215 16.07 2.43 -4.09
N GLU A 216 15.18 3.03 -3.29
CA GLU A 216 14.10 2.34 -2.59
C GLU A 216 12.75 3.00 -2.91
N ARG A 217 11.64 2.33 -2.54
CA ARG A 217 10.29 2.86 -2.76
C ARG A 217 10.09 4.15 -1.96
N MET A 218 9.54 5.15 -2.63
CA MET A 218 9.10 6.39 -1.98
C MET A 218 7.64 6.26 -1.55
N CYS A 219 7.26 7.02 -0.53
CA CYS A 219 5.90 7.10 -0.05
C CYS A 219 5.17 8.30 -0.65
N ALA A 220 3.93 8.07 -1.08
CA ALA A 220 3.01 9.11 -1.48
C ALA A 220 1.92 9.25 -0.42
N VAL A 221 1.73 10.46 0.10
CA VAL A 221 0.69 10.78 1.08
C VAL A 221 -0.39 11.65 0.44
N LEU A 222 -1.66 11.32 0.64
CA LEU A 222 -2.77 12.04 0.04
C LEU A 222 -3.00 13.34 0.80
N LYS A 223 -3.13 14.46 0.08
CA LYS A 223 -3.37 15.80 0.68
C LYS A 223 -2.32 16.25 1.72
N GLY A 224 -1.23 15.49 1.92
CA GLY A 224 -0.28 15.76 2.99
C GLY A 224 -0.86 15.53 4.39
N ASP A 225 -1.80 14.60 4.52
CA ASP A 225 -2.41 14.16 5.77
C ASP A 225 -1.39 13.84 6.87
N LEU A 226 -0.35 13.06 6.56
CA LEU A 226 0.76 12.79 7.49
C LEU A 226 1.42 14.09 7.96
N PHE A 227 1.76 15.00 7.03
CA PHE A 227 2.38 16.28 7.40
C PHE A 227 1.46 17.13 8.27
N LYS A 228 0.15 17.13 8.01
CA LYS A 228 -0.83 17.84 8.81
C LYS A 228 -0.89 17.32 10.25
N VAL A 229 -0.97 16.01 10.42
CA VAL A 229 -1.05 15.37 11.74
C VAL A 229 0.19 15.67 12.59
N LEU A 230 1.38 15.62 11.96
CA LEU A 230 2.63 15.94 12.65
C LEU A 230 2.67 17.43 13.08
N ARG A 231 2.23 18.35 12.22
CA ARG A 231 2.13 19.78 12.58
C ARG A 231 1.15 20.05 13.72
N GLU A 232 0.10 19.24 13.84
CA GLU A 232 -0.88 19.33 14.92
C GLU A 232 -0.39 18.71 16.24
N GLY A 233 0.79 18.06 16.26
CA GLY A 233 1.33 17.40 17.45
C GLY A 233 0.52 16.18 17.90
N LYS A 234 -0.28 15.60 17.00
CA LYS A 234 -1.03 14.36 17.25
C LYS A 234 -0.20 13.10 17.00
N ALA A 235 0.90 13.25 16.25
CA ALA A 235 1.89 12.22 15.99
C ALA A 235 3.32 12.79 15.99
#